data_AF-A0A914RPC2-F1
#
_entry.id   AF-A0A914RPC2-F1
#
_cell.length_a   1.000
_cell.length_b   1.000
_cell.length_c   1.000
_cell.angle_alpha   90.00
_cell.angle_beta   90.00
_cell.angle_gamma   90.00
#
_symmetry.space_group_name_H-M   'P 1'
#
loop_
_entity.id
_entity.type
_entity.pdbx_description
1 polymer ?
#
loop_
_entity_poly.entity_id
_entity_poly.type
_entity_poly.pdbx_seq_one_letter_code
_entity_poly.pdbx_strand_id
1 'polypeptide(L)'
;MVKHIDYSGYGVFPMAIDAATYVLWFFCISWIKNNGKLEDPGMERFSMMWMVAGSIPPCAGLSSSSSIVCASALATLAIYTHETFSVISRAEFAELCAHAEHYIGTEGGGMDQAIEVLATKGHAMLIEFNPLRWTAVRLPETAFFAVLHCGKTLHKAATSHYNERVVECRIAAQKVYFIVLNFAVLMGIIFCVLCYIIRLLGAVSASISGCGKYTPLRY
;
A
#
# COMPACT_ATOMS: atom_id res chain seq x y z
N MET A 1 23.04 -4.61 28.21
CA MET A 1 23.88 -3.98 27.16
C MET A 1 24.50 -5.10 26.33
N VAL A 2 23.72 -5.69 25.41
CA VAL A 2 24.20 -6.76 24.53
C VAL A 2 24.99 -6.09 23.41
N LYS A 3 26.30 -6.35 23.37
CA LYS A 3 27.18 -5.88 22.28
C LYS A 3 26.80 -6.64 21.02
N HIS A 4 26.11 -5.96 20.11
CA HIS A 4 25.82 -6.50 18.77
C HIS A 4 27.07 -6.28 17.90
N ILE A 5 27.77 -7.37 17.57
CA ILE A 5 28.93 -7.32 16.67
C ILE A 5 28.38 -7.37 15.24
N ASP A 6 28.45 -6.24 14.55
CA ASP A 6 28.22 -6.15 13.11
C ASP A 6 29.51 -6.54 12.39
N TYR A 7 29.52 -7.73 11.79
CA TYR A 7 30.67 -8.23 11.04
C TYR A 7 30.82 -7.61 9.64
N SER A 8 29.93 -6.67 9.24
CA SER A 8 29.85 -6.19 7.86
C SER A 8 29.89 -4.66 7.69
N GLY A 9 29.97 -3.88 8.78
CA GLY A 9 30.12 -2.42 8.69
C GLY A 9 28.90 -1.67 8.15
N TYR A 10 27.69 -2.19 8.32
CA TYR A 10 26.45 -1.55 7.88
C TYR A 10 25.67 -0.97 9.08
N GLY A 11 25.67 0.35 9.20
CA GLY A 11 25.08 1.10 10.32
C GLY A 11 23.54 1.11 10.46
N VAL A 12 22.82 0.09 9.99
CA VAL A 12 21.33 0.10 10.01
C VAL A 12 20.69 -1.17 10.59
N PHE A 13 21.46 -2.25 10.79
CA PHE A 13 20.91 -3.54 11.26
C PHE A 13 20.31 -3.52 12.68
N PRO A 14 20.92 -2.87 13.69
CA PRO A 14 20.40 -2.95 15.06
C PRO A 14 19.05 -2.22 15.22
N MET A 15 18.89 -1.06 14.57
CA MET A 15 17.69 -0.25 14.69
C MET A 15 16.54 -0.81 13.85
N ALA A 16 16.82 -1.38 12.67
CA ALA A 16 15.83 -2.09 11.87
C ALA A 16 15.32 -3.33 12.59
N ILE A 17 16.16 -4.10 13.27
CA ILE A 17 15.73 -5.30 14.02
C ILE A 17 15.03 -4.92 15.32
N ASP A 18 15.52 -3.95 16.09
CA ASP A 18 14.88 -3.50 17.34
C ASP A 18 13.54 -2.80 17.07
N ALA A 19 13.48 -1.91 16.08
CA ALA A 19 12.22 -1.30 15.66
C ALA A 19 11.29 -2.32 15.00
N ALA A 20 11.79 -3.20 14.11
CA ALA A 20 10.94 -4.24 13.52
C ALA A 20 10.45 -5.22 14.59
N THR A 21 11.24 -5.65 15.58
CA THR A 21 10.73 -6.51 16.66
C THR A 21 9.77 -5.78 17.58
N TYR A 22 9.98 -4.50 17.89
CA TYR A 22 9.04 -3.73 18.71
C TYR A 22 7.74 -3.42 17.96
N VAL A 23 7.82 -3.08 16.67
CA VAL A 23 6.71 -2.77 15.78
C VAL A 23 5.99 -4.04 15.34
N LEU A 24 6.67 -5.15 15.07
CA LEU A 24 6.02 -6.43 14.78
C LEU A 24 5.41 -7.02 16.05
N TRP A 25 6.03 -6.85 17.22
CA TRP A 25 5.37 -7.20 18.48
C TRP A 25 4.12 -6.35 18.68
N PHE A 26 4.20 -5.02 18.58
CA PHE A 26 3.03 -4.15 18.78
C PHE A 26 1.98 -4.33 17.68
N PHE A 27 2.36 -4.36 16.41
CA PHE A 27 1.43 -4.46 15.28
C PHE A 27 0.99 -5.88 14.99
N CYS A 28 1.84 -6.93 14.98
CA CYS A 28 1.31 -8.31 14.83
C CYS A 28 0.34 -8.58 15.96
N ILE A 29 0.70 -8.32 17.21
CA ILE A 29 -0.14 -8.67 18.36
C ILE A 29 -1.35 -7.74 18.46
N SER A 30 -1.20 -6.43 18.30
CA SER A 30 -2.35 -5.51 18.31
C SER A 30 -3.27 -5.76 17.12
N TRP A 31 -2.74 -6.04 15.93
CA TRP A 31 -3.56 -6.40 14.77
C TRP A 31 -4.26 -7.74 14.98
N ILE A 32 -3.58 -8.77 15.51
CA ILE A 32 -4.21 -10.06 15.84
C ILE A 32 -5.28 -9.90 16.93
N LYS A 33 -5.01 -9.10 17.98
CA LYS A 33 -5.96 -8.76 19.06
C LYS A 33 -7.17 -7.98 18.52
N ASN A 34 -6.95 -6.95 17.72
CA ASN A 34 -8.01 -6.10 17.15
C ASN A 34 -8.88 -6.84 16.14
N ASN A 35 -8.34 -7.88 15.48
CA ASN A 35 -9.10 -8.77 14.61
C ASN A 35 -9.67 -10.01 15.33
N GLY A 36 -9.57 -10.08 16.67
CA GLY A 36 -10.19 -11.11 17.50
C GLY A 36 -9.62 -12.52 17.31
N LYS A 37 -8.39 -12.66 16.79
CA LYS A 37 -7.81 -13.96 16.41
C LYS A 37 -6.95 -14.62 17.51
N LEU A 38 -6.64 -13.93 18.62
CA LEU A 38 -6.01 -14.52 19.83
C LEU A 38 -6.57 -13.87 21.11
N GLU A 39 -6.81 -14.68 22.16
CA GLU A 39 -7.02 -14.21 23.53
C GLU A 39 -5.71 -13.62 24.09
N ASP A 40 -5.78 -12.56 24.90
CA ASP A 40 -4.60 -11.84 25.41
C ASP A 40 -3.67 -12.77 26.22
N PRO A 41 -2.46 -13.11 25.73
CA PRO A 41 -1.63 -14.11 26.42
C PRO A 41 -0.94 -13.60 27.69
N GLY A 42 -1.23 -12.38 28.14
CA GLY A 42 -0.44 -11.72 29.17
C GLY A 42 0.86 -11.17 28.59
N MET A 43 1.11 -9.89 28.83
CA MET A 43 2.21 -9.15 28.23
C MET A 43 3.55 -9.46 28.92
N GLU A 44 4.15 -10.62 28.62
CA GLU A 44 5.56 -10.83 28.90
C GLU A 44 6.41 -10.55 27.66
N ARG A 45 7.34 -9.59 27.79
CA ARG A 45 8.37 -9.37 26.78
C ARG A 45 9.25 -10.60 26.72
N PHE A 46 9.35 -11.21 25.55
CA PHE A 46 10.26 -12.34 25.33
C PHE A 46 11.50 -11.87 24.56
N SER A 47 12.64 -12.43 24.91
CA SER A 47 13.92 -12.17 24.25
C SER A 47 14.28 -13.39 23.40
N MET A 48 14.96 -13.14 22.28
CA MET A 48 15.40 -14.18 21.36
C MET A 48 16.79 -13.87 20.84
N MET A 49 17.57 -14.91 20.60
CA MET A 49 18.85 -14.80 19.88
C MET A 49 18.63 -15.21 18.43
N TRP A 50 19.13 -14.38 17.51
CA TRP A 50 18.95 -14.56 16.08
C TRP A 50 20.29 -14.72 15.39
N MET A 51 20.35 -15.65 14.44
CA MET A 51 21.41 -15.72 13.44
C MET A 51 20.77 -15.47 12.08
N VAL A 52 21.17 -14.38 11.42
CA VAL A 52 20.62 -13.98 10.12
C VAL A 52 21.67 -14.23 9.06
N ALA A 53 21.28 -14.97 8.02
CA ALA A 53 22.09 -15.19 6.83
C ALA A 53 21.23 -14.95 5.59
N GLY A 54 21.74 -14.18 4.64
CA GLY A 54 21.04 -13.83 3.41
C GLY A 54 22.00 -13.80 2.23
N SER A 55 21.51 -14.20 1.06
CA SER A 55 22.28 -14.19 -0.21
C SER A 55 21.85 -13.06 -1.15
N ILE A 56 20.81 -12.30 -0.80
CA ILE A 56 20.34 -11.15 -1.59
C ILE A 56 21.39 -10.03 -1.46
N PRO A 57 21.98 -9.54 -2.57
CA PRO A 57 22.94 -8.45 -2.53
C PRO A 57 22.32 -7.20 -1.87
N PRO A 58 22.94 -6.64 -0.83
CA PRO A 58 22.38 -5.50 -0.12
C PRO A 58 22.40 -4.26 -1.02
N CYS A 59 21.36 -3.42 -0.90
CA CYS A 59 21.27 -2.13 -1.58
C CYS A 59 21.37 -2.19 -3.12
N ALA A 60 21.02 -3.34 -3.69
CA ALA A 60 21.05 -3.66 -5.11
C ALA A 60 19.70 -3.43 -5.84
N GLY A 61 18.67 -2.96 -5.13
CA GLY A 61 17.31 -2.86 -5.67
C GLY A 61 16.57 -4.21 -5.72
N LEU A 62 17.06 -5.24 -5.02
CA LEU A 62 16.47 -6.59 -4.94
C LEU A 62 15.77 -6.84 -3.59
N SER A 63 15.31 -5.77 -2.94
CA SER A 63 14.46 -5.84 -1.75
C SER A 63 15.06 -6.59 -0.54
N SER A 64 16.38 -6.53 -0.37
CA SER A 64 17.05 -7.14 0.80
C SER A 64 16.52 -6.61 2.15
N SER A 65 16.04 -5.36 2.20
CA SER A 65 15.41 -4.76 3.40
C SER A 65 14.05 -5.39 3.71
N SER A 66 13.19 -5.52 2.72
CA SER A 66 11.88 -6.16 2.89
C SER A 66 12.04 -7.63 3.28
N SER A 67 13.02 -8.34 2.69
CA SER A 67 13.29 -9.74 3.03
C SER A 67 13.63 -9.96 4.49
N ILE A 68 14.38 -9.03 5.11
CA ILE A 68 14.69 -9.14 6.54
C ILE A 68 13.48 -8.77 7.40
N VAL A 69 12.68 -7.77 6.99
CA VAL A 69 11.43 -7.42 7.69
C VAL A 69 10.47 -8.60 7.70
N CYS A 70 10.19 -9.19 6.53
CA CYS A 70 9.30 -10.33 6.39
C CYS A 70 9.83 -11.58 7.12
N ALA A 71 11.14 -11.85 7.07
CA ALA A 71 11.74 -12.97 7.80
C ALA A 71 11.66 -12.77 9.32
N SER A 72 11.99 -11.58 9.83
CA SER A 72 11.89 -11.25 11.25
C SER A 72 10.45 -11.29 11.75
N ALA A 73 9.50 -10.79 10.95
CA ALA A 73 8.06 -10.86 11.22
C ALA A 73 7.58 -12.30 11.35
N LEU A 74 7.93 -13.14 10.37
CA LEU A 74 7.47 -14.52 10.32
C LEU A 74 8.03 -15.35 11.47
N ALA A 75 9.32 -15.19 11.78
CA ALA A 75 9.92 -15.91 12.89
C ALA A 75 9.42 -15.41 14.26
N THR A 76 9.10 -14.12 14.40
CA THR A 76 8.46 -13.59 15.62
C THR A 76 7.07 -14.20 15.80
N LEU A 77 6.26 -14.24 14.73
CA LEU A 77 4.94 -14.87 14.72
C LEU A 77 5.04 -16.36 15.09
N ALA A 78 5.96 -17.09 14.46
CA ALA A 78 6.17 -18.51 14.68
C ALA A 78 6.57 -18.83 16.12
N ILE A 79 7.43 -18.03 16.73
CA ILE A 79 7.92 -18.27 18.09
C ILE A 79 6.84 -17.92 19.11
N TYR A 80 6.11 -16.82 18.90
CA TYR A 80 5.09 -16.36 19.85
C TYR A 80 3.81 -17.20 19.82
N THR A 81 3.36 -17.58 18.62
CA THR A 81 2.07 -18.28 18.45
C THR A 81 2.23 -19.79 18.32
N HIS A 82 3.45 -20.29 18.15
CA HIS A 82 3.74 -21.67 17.72
C HIS A 82 3.07 -22.05 16.38
N GLU A 83 2.60 -21.05 15.64
CA GLU A 83 1.84 -21.16 14.41
C GLU A 83 2.36 -20.14 13.37
N THR A 84 1.93 -20.25 12.12
CA THR A 84 2.36 -19.31 11.06
C THR A 84 1.15 -18.72 10.35
N PHE A 85 0.91 -19.09 9.10
CA PHE A 85 -0.17 -18.56 8.27
C PHE A 85 -1.56 -19.10 8.63
N SER A 86 -1.69 -19.85 9.74
CA SER A 86 -2.96 -20.25 10.34
C SER A 86 -3.57 -19.12 11.19
N VAL A 87 -2.75 -18.27 11.80
CA VAL A 87 -3.20 -17.14 12.63
C VAL A 87 -3.51 -15.91 11.78
N ILE A 88 -2.72 -15.68 10.73
CA ILE A 88 -2.82 -14.52 9.85
C ILE A 88 -2.72 -14.97 8.40
N SER A 89 -3.59 -14.45 7.53
CA SER A 89 -3.49 -14.77 6.11
C SER A 89 -2.21 -14.17 5.51
N ARG A 90 -1.71 -14.76 4.44
CA ARG A 90 -0.53 -14.26 3.72
C ARG A 90 -0.69 -12.81 3.24
N ALA A 91 -1.90 -12.43 2.83
CA ALA A 91 -2.19 -11.07 2.39
C ALA A 91 -2.09 -10.07 3.55
N GLU A 92 -2.77 -10.37 4.66
CA GLU A 92 -2.71 -9.54 5.89
C GLU A 92 -1.28 -9.43 6.41
N PHE A 93 -0.51 -10.53 6.36
CA PHE A 93 0.90 -10.54 6.77
C PHE A 93 1.79 -9.68 5.86
N ALA A 94 1.57 -9.71 4.54
CA ALA A 94 2.29 -8.85 3.61
C ALA A 94 2.00 -7.37 3.85
N GLU A 95 0.73 -7.01 4.06
CA GLU A 95 0.34 -5.63 4.40
C GLU A 95 0.96 -5.18 5.72
N LEU A 96 0.98 -6.04 6.72
CA LEU A 96 1.61 -5.79 8.01
C LEU A 96 3.10 -5.49 7.87
N CYS A 97 3.82 -6.30 7.09
CA CYS A 97 5.25 -6.09 6.84
C CYS A 97 5.51 -4.78 6.08
N ALA A 98 4.64 -4.42 5.12
CA ALA A 98 4.75 -3.17 4.38
C ALA A 98 4.63 -1.95 5.30
N HIS A 99 3.69 -1.98 6.25
CA HIS A 99 3.57 -0.93 7.27
C HIS A 99 4.74 -0.93 8.25
N ALA A 100 5.22 -2.11 8.66
CA ALA A 100 6.34 -2.22 9.58
C ALA A 100 7.63 -1.63 8.98
N GLU A 101 7.86 -1.78 7.68
CA GLU A 101 9.05 -1.23 7.02
C GLU A 101 9.06 0.31 7.02
N HIS A 102 7.92 0.99 7.15
CA HIS A 102 7.89 2.47 7.26
C HIS A 102 8.61 2.99 8.51
N TYR A 103 8.75 2.19 9.56
CA TYR A 103 9.43 2.59 10.79
C TYR A 103 10.93 2.81 10.63
N ILE A 104 11.54 2.30 9.55
CA ILE A 104 12.93 2.64 9.21
C ILE A 104 13.06 4.02 8.57
N GLY A 105 11.93 4.71 8.32
CA GLY A 105 11.85 6.05 7.74
C GLY A 105 11.60 6.08 6.23
N THR A 106 11.41 4.93 5.57
CA THR A 106 11.09 4.87 4.14
C THR A 106 9.59 4.77 3.90
N GLU A 107 9.01 5.69 3.13
CA GLU A 107 7.59 5.72 2.79
C GLU A 107 7.26 4.80 1.60
N GLY A 108 7.70 3.55 1.68
CA GLY A 108 7.60 2.52 0.64
C GLY A 108 6.16 2.11 0.30
N GLY A 109 6.00 1.44 -0.86
CA GLY A 109 4.79 0.68 -1.15
C GLY A 109 4.82 -0.72 -0.54
N GLY A 110 3.85 -1.57 -0.90
CA GLY A 110 3.73 -2.95 -0.41
C GLY A 110 4.19 -4.06 -1.37
N MET A 111 4.82 -3.70 -2.50
CA MET A 111 5.15 -4.65 -3.57
C MET A 111 6.17 -5.71 -3.13
N ASP A 112 7.24 -5.26 -2.49
CA ASP A 112 8.37 -6.10 -2.09
C ASP A 112 7.94 -7.16 -1.08
N GLN A 113 7.17 -6.76 -0.08
CA GLN A 113 6.63 -7.65 0.96
C GLN A 113 5.55 -8.58 0.39
N ALA A 114 4.69 -8.06 -0.50
CA ALA A 114 3.66 -8.88 -1.15
C ALA A 114 4.27 -9.98 -2.01
N ILE A 115 5.28 -9.68 -2.84
CA ILE A 115 5.90 -10.71 -3.68
C ILE A 115 6.65 -11.74 -2.85
N GLU A 116 7.37 -11.33 -1.79
CA GLU A 116 8.10 -12.26 -0.93
C GLU A 116 7.19 -13.28 -0.24
N VAL A 117 5.97 -12.88 0.14
CA VAL A 117 5.02 -13.71 0.89
C VAL A 117 4.07 -14.51 -0.02
N LEU A 118 3.69 -13.94 -1.17
CA LEU A 118 2.65 -14.49 -2.06
C LEU A 118 3.22 -15.17 -3.32
N ALA A 119 4.52 -15.08 -3.59
CA ALA A 119 5.12 -15.66 -4.79
C ALA A 119 4.83 -17.15 -4.93
N THR A 120 4.57 -17.55 -6.18
CA THR A 120 4.42 -18.95 -6.58
C THR A 120 5.55 -19.32 -7.51
N LYS A 121 6.19 -20.46 -7.25
CA LYS A 121 7.31 -20.96 -8.06
C LYS A 121 6.93 -21.01 -9.54
N GLY A 122 7.83 -20.51 -10.40
CA GLY A 122 7.67 -20.54 -11.86
C GLY A 122 6.73 -19.47 -12.43
N HIS A 123 6.22 -18.55 -11.60
CA HIS A 123 5.31 -17.50 -12.04
C HIS A 123 5.81 -16.13 -11.57
N ALA A 124 5.64 -15.11 -12.42
CA ALA A 124 5.61 -13.73 -11.96
C ALA A 124 4.23 -13.43 -11.36
N MET A 125 4.08 -12.36 -10.59
CA MET A 125 2.80 -12.00 -9.99
C MET A 125 2.38 -10.61 -10.47
N LEU A 126 1.13 -10.47 -10.90
CA LEU A 126 0.44 -9.19 -10.98
C LEU A 126 -0.12 -8.89 -9.59
N ILE A 127 0.40 -7.84 -8.95
CA ILE A 127 -0.02 -7.42 -7.60
C ILE A 127 -0.79 -6.12 -7.72
N GLU A 128 -2.02 -6.12 -7.21
CA GLU A 128 -2.89 -4.95 -7.14
C GLU A 128 -3.07 -4.55 -5.68
N PHE A 129 -3.23 -3.26 -5.42
CA PHE A 129 -3.43 -2.70 -4.08
C PHE A 129 -4.80 -2.04 -3.97
N ASN A 130 -5.32 -1.96 -2.74
CA ASN A 130 -6.63 -1.35 -2.42
C ASN A 130 -7.85 -2.02 -3.11
N PRO A 131 -8.18 -3.29 -2.79
CA PRO A 131 -7.55 -4.19 -1.81
C PRO A 131 -6.38 -4.99 -2.40
N LEU A 132 -5.55 -5.60 -1.54
CA LEU A 132 -4.46 -6.47 -1.98
C LEU A 132 -5.00 -7.69 -2.74
N ARG A 133 -4.67 -7.79 -4.02
CA ARG A 133 -4.99 -8.93 -4.89
C ARG A 133 -3.75 -9.36 -5.66
N TRP A 134 -3.64 -10.65 -5.94
CA TRP A 134 -2.50 -11.20 -6.68
C TRP A 134 -2.97 -12.22 -7.69
N THR A 135 -2.44 -12.12 -8.91
CA THR A 135 -2.72 -13.06 -9.99
C THR A 135 -1.41 -13.61 -10.52
N ALA A 136 -1.30 -14.93 -10.60
CA ALA A 136 -0.13 -15.59 -11.17
C ALA A 136 -0.04 -15.35 -12.67
N VAL A 137 1.13 -14.90 -13.13
CA VAL A 137 1.46 -14.65 -14.52
C VAL A 137 2.53 -15.65 -14.93
N ARG A 138 2.17 -16.60 -15.81
CA ARG A 138 3.13 -17.58 -16.32
C ARG A 138 4.12 -16.88 -17.24
N LEU A 139 5.41 -17.09 -16.97
CA LEU A 139 6.47 -16.56 -17.82
C LEU A 139 6.64 -17.44 -19.07
N PRO A 140 7.07 -16.87 -20.22
CA PRO A 140 7.36 -17.65 -21.40
C PRO A 140 8.52 -18.63 -21.14
N GLU A 141 8.31 -19.91 -21.45
CA GLU A 141 9.33 -20.96 -21.25
C GLU A 141 10.55 -20.78 -22.15
N THR A 142 10.40 -20.02 -23.24
CA THR A 142 11.44 -19.74 -24.23
C THR A 142 12.31 -18.55 -23.86
N ALA A 143 12.09 -17.91 -22.72
CA ALA A 143 12.79 -16.69 -22.31
C ALA A 143 13.34 -16.82 -20.88
N PHE A 144 14.45 -16.15 -20.63
CA PHE A 144 15.07 -16.04 -19.31
C PHE A 144 15.21 -14.58 -18.92
N PHE A 145 15.00 -14.28 -17.63
CA PHE A 145 15.27 -12.97 -17.05
C PHE A 145 16.62 -13.00 -16.36
N ALA A 146 17.57 -12.21 -16.86
CA ALA A 146 18.88 -12.04 -16.24
C ALA A 146 18.89 -10.74 -15.43
N VAL A 147 19.37 -10.81 -14.18
CA VAL A 147 19.57 -9.66 -13.30
C VAL A 147 21.04 -9.27 -13.34
N LEU A 148 21.33 -8.04 -13.79
CA LEU A 148 22.68 -7.49 -13.81
C LEU A 148 22.78 -6.30 -12.86
N HIS A 149 23.66 -6.41 -11.85
CA HIS A 149 23.93 -5.33 -10.92
C HIS A 149 24.79 -4.25 -11.58
N CYS A 150 24.35 -2.99 -11.54
CA CYS A 150 25.06 -1.86 -12.18
C CYS A 150 26.37 -1.44 -11.51
N GLY A 151 26.75 -2.10 -10.42
CA GLY A 151 27.94 -1.81 -9.61
C GLY A 151 27.78 -0.65 -8.62
N LYS A 152 26.58 -0.07 -8.50
CA LYS A 152 26.27 1.02 -7.56
C LYS A 152 25.26 0.56 -6.53
N THR A 153 25.59 0.78 -5.26
CA THR A 153 24.71 0.50 -4.12
C THR A 153 23.96 1.76 -3.71
N LEU A 154 22.67 1.65 -3.42
CA LEU A 154 21.85 2.76 -2.93
C LEU A 154 21.12 2.38 -1.64
N HIS A 155 21.43 3.10 -0.56
CA HIS A 155 20.75 2.95 0.72
C HIS A 155 19.47 3.78 0.74
N LYS A 156 18.33 3.16 0.40
CA LYS A 156 17.02 3.83 0.34
C LYS A 156 16.69 4.59 1.63
N ALA A 157 16.92 3.98 2.80
CA ALA A 157 16.62 4.57 4.10
C ALA A 157 17.59 5.67 4.55
N ALA A 158 18.79 5.74 3.97
CA ALA A 158 19.81 6.73 4.36
C ALA A 158 19.71 8.05 3.60
N THR A 159 18.88 8.11 2.54
CA THR A 159 18.79 9.26 1.64
C THR A 159 17.34 9.69 1.46
N SER A 160 17.10 10.99 1.25
CA SER A 160 15.75 11.54 1.06
C SER A 160 15.14 11.24 -0.30
N HIS A 161 15.95 10.87 -1.29
CA HIS A 161 15.54 10.74 -2.70
C HIS A 161 14.30 9.88 -2.92
N TYR A 162 14.17 8.77 -2.19
CA TYR A 162 13.01 7.89 -2.32
C TYR A 162 11.74 8.61 -1.83
N ASN A 163 11.79 9.17 -0.62
CA ASN A 163 10.65 9.85 0.01
C ASN A 163 10.26 11.14 -0.73
N GLU A 164 11.21 11.86 -1.31
CA GLU A 164 10.94 13.01 -2.18
C GLU A 164 9.98 12.63 -3.31
N ARG A 165 10.24 11.52 -4.00
CA ARG A 165 9.36 11.03 -5.09
C ARG A 165 7.99 10.62 -4.58
N VAL A 166 7.91 10.02 -3.39
CA VAL A 166 6.62 9.70 -2.75
C VAL A 166 5.80 10.97 -2.51
N VAL A 167 6.43 12.02 -1.96
CA VAL A 167 5.78 13.30 -1.68
C VAL A 167 5.36 13.99 -2.98
N GLU A 168 6.22 14.02 -4.00
CA GLU A 168 5.88 14.58 -5.31
C GLU A 168 4.66 13.90 -5.93
N CYS A 169 4.60 12.57 -5.92
CA CYS A 169 3.45 11.81 -6.41
C CYS A 169 2.18 12.10 -5.61
N ARG A 170 2.28 12.21 -4.28
CA ARG A 170 1.14 12.58 -3.42
C ARG A 170 0.61 13.98 -3.79
N ILE A 171 1.49 14.97 -3.96
CA ILE A 171 1.12 16.33 -4.37
C ILE A 171 0.51 16.34 -5.77
N ALA A 172 1.09 15.60 -6.72
CA ALA A 172 0.57 15.49 -8.08
C ALA A 172 -0.84 14.89 -8.09
N ALA A 173 -1.08 13.81 -7.35
CA ALA A 173 -2.39 13.19 -7.21
C ALA A 173 -3.42 14.16 -6.64
N GLN A 174 -3.07 14.95 -5.61
CA GLN A 174 -3.95 15.97 -5.04
C GLN A 174 -4.32 17.05 -6.07
N LYS A 175 -3.36 17.50 -6.89
CA LYS A 175 -3.63 18.49 -7.94
C LYS A 175 -4.53 17.94 -9.03
N VAL A 176 -4.29 16.70 -9.49
CA VAL A 176 -5.15 16.04 -10.47
C VAL A 176 -6.56 15.89 -9.92
N TYR A 177 -6.70 15.43 -8.67
CA TYR A 177 -8.00 15.30 -8.01
C TYR A 177 -8.75 16.64 -7.95
N PHE A 178 -8.05 17.73 -7.58
CA PHE A 178 -8.64 19.06 -7.55
C PHE A 178 -9.15 19.49 -8.94
N ILE A 179 -8.35 19.29 -10.00
CA ILE A 179 -8.75 19.65 -11.37
C ILE A 179 -9.98 18.85 -11.82
N VAL A 180 -9.97 17.53 -11.61
CA VAL A 180 -11.07 16.64 -12.00
C VAL A 180 -12.36 16.99 -11.25
N LEU A 181 -12.27 17.27 -9.95
CA LEU A 181 -13.42 17.63 -9.15
C LEU A 181 -14.02 18.98 -9.58
N ASN A 182 -13.18 19.98 -9.83
CA ASN A 182 -13.65 21.28 -10.33
C ASN A 182 -14.31 21.15 -11.71
N PHE A 183 -13.77 20.32 -12.60
CA PHE A 183 -14.37 20.06 -13.90
C PHE A 183 -15.73 19.35 -13.77
N ALA A 184 -15.82 18.33 -12.91
CA ALA A 184 -17.07 17.62 -12.65
C ALA A 184 -18.15 18.54 -12.03
N VAL A 185 -17.76 19.41 -11.08
CA VAL A 185 -18.65 20.41 -10.47
C VAL A 185 -19.12 21.42 -11.51
N LEU A 186 -18.22 21.93 -12.35
CA LEU A 186 -18.58 22.86 -13.43
C LEU A 186 -19.56 22.22 -14.42
N MET A 187 -19.32 20.98 -14.84
CA MET A 187 -20.24 20.23 -15.71
C MET A 187 -21.60 20.01 -15.04
N GLY A 188 -21.62 19.71 -13.74
CA GLY A 188 -22.85 19.59 -12.96
C GLY A 188 -23.65 20.90 -12.87
N ILE A 189 -22.98 22.03 -12.65
CA ILE A 189 -23.62 23.36 -12.62
C ILE A 189 -24.19 23.71 -13.99
N ILE A 190 -23.42 23.50 -15.08
CA ILE A 190 -23.87 23.76 -16.45
C ILE A 190 -25.12 22.93 -16.77
N PHE A 191 -25.12 21.64 -16.42
CA PHE A 191 -26.28 20.77 -16.61
C PHE A 191 -27.50 21.28 -15.84
N CYS A 192 -27.33 21.69 -14.58
CA CYS A 192 -28.41 22.21 -13.74
C CYS A 192 -29.00 23.52 -14.29
N VAL A 193 -28.15 24.46 -14.74
CA VAL A 193 -28.56 25.71 -15.39
C VAL A 193 -29.30 25.43 -16.70
N LEU A 194 -28.79 24.51 -17.51
CA LEU A 194 -29.44 24.13 -18.77
C LEU A 194 -30.84 23.53 -18.52
N CYS A 195 -30.99 22.64 -17.54
CA CYS A 195 -32.29 22.11 -17.13
C CYS A 195 -33.26 23.20 -16.66
N TYR A 196 -32.76 24.20 -15.91
CA TYR A 196 -33.55 25.34 -15.46
C TYR A 196 -34.04 26.21 -16.63
N ILE A 197 -33.15 26.53 -17.58
CA ILE A 197 -33.49 27.28 -18.79
C ILE A 197 -34.53 26.53 -19.64
N ILE A 198 -34.37 25.22 -19.83
CA ILE A 198 -35.34 24.40 -20.57
C ILE A 198 -36.72 24.44 -19.89
N ARG A 199 -36.78 24.34 -18.55
CA ARG A 199 -38.05 24.46 -17.80
C ARG A 199 -38.68 25.84 -17.95
N LEU A 200 -37.89 26.91 -17.89
CA LEU A 200 -38.37 28.28 -18.11
C LEU A 200 -38.94 28.46 -19.52
N LEU A 201 -38.24 28.00 -20.55
CA LEU A 201 -38.70 28.06 -21.94
C LEU A 201 -39.99 27.26 -22.14
N GLY A 202 -40.11 26.08 -21.52
CA GLY A 202 -41.34 25.29 -21.53
C GLY A 202 -42.51 26.01 -20.85
N ALA A 203 -42.28 26.67 -19.71
CA ALA A 203 -43.30 27.45 -19.00
C ALA A 203 -43.76 28.68 -19.81
N VAL A 204 -42.83 29.37 -20.48
CA VAL A 204 -43.15 30.50 -21.37
C VAL A 204 -43.96 30.05 -22.58
N SER A 205 -43.60 28.92 -23.20
CA SER A 205 -44.37 28.35 -24.32
C SER A 205 -45.81 28.00 -23.89
N ALA A 206 -45.99 27.39 -22.71
CA ALA A 206 -47.31 27.07 -22.16
C ALA A 206 -48.16 28.32 -21.90
N SER A 207 -47.55 29.40 -21.38
CA SER A 207 -48.23 30.68 -21.13
C SER A 207 -48.70 31.36 -22.44
N ILE A 208 -47.89 31.30 -23.50
CA ILE A 208 -48.25 31.85 -24.81
C ILE A 208 -49.41 31.05 -25.44
N SER A 209 -49.42 29.72 -25.32
CA SER A 209 -50.52 28.89 -25.81
C SER A 209 -51.83 29.06 -25.03
N GLY A 210 -51.77 29.51 -23.77
CA GLY A 210 -52.94 29.82 -22.94
C GLY A 210 -53.62 31.15 -23.29
N CYS A 211 -52.91 32.09 -23.90
CA CYS A 211 -53.41 33.43 -24.23
C CYS A 211 -54.24 33.48 -25.54
N GLY A 212 -54.34 32.38 -26.28
CA GLY A 212 -54.97 32.30 -27.60
C GLY A 212 -56.49 32.04 -27.63
N LYS A 213 -57.18 31.97 -26.48
CA LYS A 213 -58.65 31.78 -26.44
C LYS A 213 -59.39 33.09 -26.16
N TYR A 214 -59.32 34.04 -27.10
CA TYR A 214 -60.35 35.08 -27.21
C TYR A 214 -61.56 34.47 -27.93
N THR A 215 -62.59 34.08 -27.18
CA THR A 215 -63.92 33.77 -27.73
C THR A 215 -64.56 35.06 -28.26
N PRO A 216 -65.04 35.10 -29.51
CA PRO A 216 -65.77 36.26 -30.01
C PRO A 216 -67.16 36.30 -29.34
N LEU A 217 -67.53 37.47 -28.80
CA LEU A 217 -68.90 37.77 -28.39
C LEU A 217 -69.82 37.59 -29.61
N ARG A 218 -70.70 36.58 -29.56
CA ARG A 218 -71.87 36.50 -30.44
C ARG A 218 -73.04 37.16 -29.72
N TYR A 219 -73.65 38.13 -30.39
CA TYR A 219 -75.01 38.60 -30.09
C TYR A 219 -76.02 37.46 -30.25
#